data_AF-A0A7K9GKU6-F1
#
_entry.id   AF-A0A7K9GKU6-F1
#
_cell.length_a   1.000
_cell.length_b   1.000
_cell.length_c   1.000
_cell.angle_alpha   90.00
_cell.angle_beta   90.00
_cell.angle_gamma   90.00
#
_symmetry.space_group_name_H-M   'P 1'
#
loop_
_entity.id
_entity.type
_entity.pdbx_description
1 polymer ?
#
loop_
_entity_poly.entity_id
_entity_poly.type
_entity_poly.pdbx_seq_one_letter_code
_entity_poly.pdbx_strand_id
1 'polypeptide(L)'
;PGGKQLEPLKYAKVASEASVSRREVECCILGTMSLLYHCLEKGVSVAFVLRDVGVLLIEGSVVLMRFYLDFLEKVNGERIQDRAMLKALQQLGMVVSRDVPVASLSFTGRVLIFPK
;
A
#
# COMPACT_ATOMS: atom_id res chain seq x y z
N PRO A 1 15.02 15.96 -10.06
CA PRO A 1 13.94 16.90 -10.45
C PRO A 1 13.54 16.68 -11.92
N GLY A 2 12.60 15.77 -12.16
CA GLY A 2 12.08 15.46 -13.49
C GLY A 2 10.61 15.85 -13.52
N GLY A 3 10.28 16.93 -14.23
CA GLY A 3 8.93 17.47 -14.37
C GLY A 3 8.02 16.56 -15.19
N LYS A 4 7.72 15.38 -14.67
CA LYS A 4 6.64 14.55 -15.21
C LYS A 4 5.33 15.23 -14.83
N GLN A 5 4.49 15.49 -15.82
CA GLN A 5 3.16 16.05 -15.60
C GLN A 5 2.35 15.07 -14.75
N LEU A 6 1.71 15.58 -13.69
CA LEU A 6 0.77 14.80 -12.91
C LEU A 6 -0.47 14.57 -13.76
N GLU A 7 -0.68 13.34 -14.24
CA GLU A 7 -1.91 12.97 -14.94
C GLU A 7 -3.03 12.66 -13.95
N PRO A 8 -4.25 13.17 -14.18
CA PRO A 8 -5.42 12.76 -13.41
C PRO A 8 -5.65 11.24 -13.53
N LEU A 9 -6.09 10.62 -12.44
CA LEU A 9 -6.47 9.21 -12.47
C LEU A 9 -7.65 9.00 -13.41
N LYS A 10 -7.48 8.12 -14.38
CA LYS A 10 -8.52 7.79 -15.38
C LYS A 10 -9.47 6.75 -14.79
N TYR A 11 -10.44 7.18 -13.98
CA TYR A 11 -11.40 6.29 -13.29
C TYR A 11 -12.07 5.27 -14.23
N ALA A 12 -12.47 5.68 -15.44
CA ALA A 12 -13.08 4.79 -16.42
C ALA A 12 -12.12 3.67 -16.89
N LYS A 13 -10.83 3.99 -17.06
CA LYS A 13 -9.81 3.01 -17.44
C LYS A 13 -9.60 2.00 -16.30
N VAL A 14 -9.45 2.48 -15.08
CA VAL A 14 -9.30 1.62 -13.88
C VAL A 14 -10.53 0.72 -13.70
N ALA A 15 -11.74 1.26 -13.88
CA ALA A 15 -12.98 0.51 -13.80
C ALA A 15 -13.04 -0.61 -14.85
N SER A 16 -12.64 -0.29 -16.09
CA SER A 16 -12.55 -1.29 -17.16
C SER A 16 -11.53 -2.38 -16.87
N GLU A 17 -10.34 -2.02 -16.38
CA GLU A 17 -9.27 -2.99 -16.07
C GLU A 17 -9.64 -3.88 -14.86
N ALA A 18 -10.34 -3.31 -13.87
CA ALA A 18 -10.80 -4.03 -12.69
C ALA A 18 -12.15 -4.74 -12.88
N SER A 19 -12.81 -4.61 -14.04
CA SER A 19 -14.13 -5.19 -14.33
C SER A 19 -15.21 -4.79 -13.31
N VAL A 20 -15.20 -3.53 -12.86
CA VAL A 20 -16.18 -2.95 -11.93
C VAL A 20 -16.79 -1.67 -12.51
N SER A 21 -17.84 -1.14 -11.90
CA SER A 21 -18.41 0.13 -12.34
C SER A 21 -17.48 1.31 -12.01
N ARG A 22 -17.55 2.36 -12.84
CA ARG A 22 -16.85 3.63 -12.57
C ARG A 22 -17.19 4.19 -11.18
N ARG A 23 -18.46 4.10 -10.78
CA ARG A 23 -18.94 4.58 -9.47
C ARG A 23 -18.29 3.81 -8.32
N GLU A 24 -18.14 2.49 -8.45
CA GLU A 24 -17.43 1.68 -7.44
C GLU A 24 -15.97 2.12 -7.30
N VAL A 25 -15.27 2.33 -8.41
CA VAL A 25 -13.88 2.84 -8.37
C VAL A 25 -13.83 4.22 -7.70
N GLU A 26 -14.68 5.16 -8.11
CA GLU A 26 -14.72 6.51 -7.54
C GLU A 26 -15.00 6.47 -6.03
N CYS A 27 -16.03 5.75 -5.59
CA CYS A 27 -16.36 5.62 -4.18
C CYS A 27 -15.21 4.98 -3.38
N CYS A 28 -14.60 3.93 -3.92
CA CYS A 28 -13.51 3.20 -3.26
C CYS A 28 -12.27 4.09 -3.09
N ILE A 29 -11.86 4.78 -4.15
CA ILE A 29 -10.69 5.64 -4.15
C ILE A 29 -10.91 6.87 -3.28
N LEU A 30 -12.03 7.58 -3.45
CA LEU A 30 -12.32 8.78 -2.67
C LEU A 30 -12.50 8.47 -1.19
N GLY A 31 -13.21 7.39 -0.86
CA GLY A 31 -13.38 6.95 0.53
C GLY A 31 -12.05 6.60 1.19
N THR A 32 -11.19 5.86 0.48
CA THR A 32 -9.86 5.48 0.99
C THR A 32 -8.95 6.70 1.17
N MET A 33 -8.91 7.60 0.18
CA MET A 33 -8.11 8.83 0.26
C MET A 33 -8.60 9.78 1.35
N SER A 34 -9.92 9.89 1.55
CA SER A 34 -10.51 10.69 2.62
C SER A 34 -10.12 10.14 4.00
N LEU A 35 -10.18 8.81 4.17
CA LEU A 35 -9.77 8.16 5.43
C LEU A 35 -8.27 8.30 5.68
N LEU A 36 -7.44 8.12 4.65
CA LEU A 36 -6.00 8.36 4.72
C LEU A 36 -5.70 9.80 5.14
N TYR A 37 -6.32 10.79 4.50
CA TYR A 37 -6.19 12.20 4.84
C TYR A 37 -6.59 12.46 6.29
N HIS A 38 -7.72 11.92 6.73
CA HIS A 38 -8.20 12.07 8.10
C HIS A 38 -7.21 11.49 9.13
N CYS A 39 -6.66 10.30 8.86
CA CYS A 39 -5.65 9.69 9.73
C CYS A 39 -4.38 10.53 9.82
N LEU A 40 -3.91 11.06 8.69
CA LEU A 40 -2.74 11.94 8.64
C LEU A 40 -2.99 13.27 9.38
N GLU A 41 -4.14 13.90 9.15
CA GLU A 41 -4.51 15.18 9.78
C GLU A 41 -4.61 15.07 11.31
N LYS A 42 -5.16 13.96 11.81
CA LYS A 42 -5.35 13.73 13.25
C LYS A 42 -4.16 13.03 13.92
N GLY A 43 -3.11 12.69 13.18
CA GLY A 43 -1.99 11.89 13.70
C GLY A 43 -2.43 10.53 14.24
N VAL A 44 -3.54 9.99 13.72
CA VAL A 44 -4.08 8.70 14.15
C VAL A 44 -3.27 7.63 13.47
N SER A 45 -2.64 6.80 14.28
CA SER A 45 -1.88 5.67 13.78
C SER A 45 -2.82 4.61 13.16
N VAL A 46 -2.49 4.12 11.97
CA VAL A 46 -3.31 3.21 11.17
C VAL A 46 -2.45 2.37 10.23
N ALA A 47 -2.85 1.13 10.00
CA ALA A 47 -2.27 0.24 9.00
C ALA A 47 -3.24 0.06 7.82
N PHE A 48 -2.81 0.48 6.62
CA PHE A 48 -3.51 0.25 5.36
C PHE A 48 -2.89 -0.94 4.64
N VAL A 49 -3.63 -2.05 4.55
CA VAL A 49 -3.26 -3.22 3.78
C VAL A 49 -3.70 -3.02 2.34
N LEU A 50 -2.73 -2.93 1.44
CA LEU A 50 -2.93 -2.98 0.00
C LEU A 50 -2.70 -4.44 -0.41
N ARG A 51 -3.77 -5.22 -0.52
CA ARG A 51 -3.81 -6.69 -0.63
C ARG A 51 -2.76 -7.31 -1.57
N ASP A 52 -2.49 -6.65 -2.69
CA ASP A 52 -1.58 -7.15 -3.73
C ASP A 52 -0.24 -6.39 -3.80
N VAL A 53 -0.02 -5.44 -2.89
CA VAL A 53 1.12 -4.52 -2.92
C VAL A 53 1.92 -4.60 -1.61
N GLY A 54 1.26 -4.49 -0.46
CA GLY A 54 1.93 -4.41 0.83
C GLY A 54 1.10 -3.73 1.91
N VAL A 55 1.77 -3.12 2.88
CA VAL A 55 1.15 -2.42 4.01
C VAL A 55 1.76 -1.02 4.14
N LEU A 56 0.90 0.00 4.10
CA LEU A 56 1.24 1.38 4.43
C LEU A 56 0.90 1.61 5.91
N LEU A 57 1.94 1.86 6.70
CA LEU A 57 1.85 2.14 8.13
C LEU A 57 1.96 3.65 8.34
N ILE A 58 1.04 4.22 9.09
CA ILE A 58 1.11 5.59 9.58
C ILE A 58 1.12 5.49 11.10
N GLU A 59 2.17 5.99 11.74
CA GLU A 59 2.33 5.95 13.19
C GLU A 59 2.86 7.29 13.70
N GLY A 60 1.98 8.06 14.36
CA GLY A 60 2.29 9.43 14.75
C GLY A 60 2.66 10.29 13.54
N SER A 61 3.92 10.73 13.48
CA SER A 61 4.48 11.52 12.36
C SER A 61 5.25 10.68 11.32
N VAL A 62 5.31 9.36 11.50
CA VAL A 62 6.07 8.45 10.64
C VAL A 62 5.14 7.75 9.67
N VAL A 63 5.54 7.72 8.40
CA VAL A 63 4.86 6.98 7.34
C VAL A 63 5.84 5.97 6.74
N LEU A 64 5.49 4.69 6.77
CA LEU A 64 6.33 3.59 6.29
C LEU A 64 5.55 2.70 5.33
N MET A 65 6.12 2.43 4.16
CA MET A 65 5.58 1.47 3.21
C MET A 65 6.40 0.17 3.29
N ARG A 66 5.71 -0.95 3.51
CA ARG A 66 6.29 -2.30 3.44
C ARG A 66 5.66 -3.05 2.28
N PHE A 67 6.45 -3.61 1.38
CA PHE A 67 5.95 -4.33 0.21
C PHE A 67 5.90 -5.84 0.46
N TYR A 68 4.96 -6.51 -0.19
CA TYR A 68 5.06 -7.97 -0.32
C TYR A 68 6.18 -8.33 -1.31
N LEU A 69 6.91 -9.41 -1.02
CA LEU A 69 8.04 -9.82 -1.84
C LEU A 69 7.61 -10.15 -3.28
N ASP A 70 6.52 -10.89 -3.42
CA ASP A 70 5.94 -11.27 -4.72
C ASP A 70 5.51 -10.05 -5.55
N PHE A 71 5.03 -8.99 -4.90
CA PHE A 71 4.77 -7.71 -5.56
C PHE A 71 6.05 -7.08 -6.11
N LEU A 72 7.12 -7.00 -5.31
CA LEU A 72 8.40 -6.44 -5.76
C LEU A 72 8.99 -7.24 -6.94
N GLU A 73 8.96 -8.56 -6.86
CA GLU A 73 9.42 -9.43 -7.95
C GLU A 73 8.61 -9.21 -9.23
N LYS A 74 7.29 -9.04 -9.11
CA LYS A 74 6.41 -8.75 -10.26
C LYS A 74 6.71 -7.39 -10.89
N VAL A 75 6.99 -6.37 -10.09
CA VAL A 75 7.34 -5.02 -10.58
C VAL A 75 8.73 -5.00 -11.22
N ASN A 76 9.69 -5.70 -10.61
CA ASN A 76 11.05 -5.76 -11.13
C ASN A 76 11.17 -6.69 -12.36
N GLY A 77 10.21 -7.59 -12.56
CA GLY A 77 10.22 -8.56 -13.66
C GLY A 77 11.18 -9.73 -13.44
N GLU A 78 11.80 -9.82 -12.27
CA GLU A 78 12.74 -10.87 -11.90
C GLU A 78 12.56 -11.29 -10.45
N ARG A 79 12.87 -12.55 -10.16
CA ARG A 79 12.87 -13.06 -8.79
C ARG A 79 14.08 -12.54 -8.04
N ILE A 80 13.87 -12.18 -6.78
CA ILE A 80 14.94 -11.78 -5.88
C ILE A 80 15.61 -13.05 -5.36
N GLN A 81 16.67 -13.49 -6.04
CA GLN A 81 17.42 -14.70 -5.66
C GLN A 81 18.54 -14.42 -4.66
N ASP A 82 19.00 -13.18 -4.58
CA ASP A 82 20.04 -12.79 -3.63
C ASP A 82 19.47 -12.73 -2.19
N ARG A 83 19.86 -13.73 -1.39
CA ARG A 83 19.50 -13.81 0.03
C ARG A 83 20.05 -12.65 0.86
N ALA A 84 21.21 -12.09 0.49
CA ALA A 84 21.78 -10.97 1.23
C ALA A 84 20.94 -9.71 1.01
N MET A 85 20.54 -9.44 -0.23
CA MET A 85 19.62 -8.35 -0.56
C MET A 85 18.27 -8.52 0.14
N LEU A 86 17.67 -9.71 0.07
CA LEU A 86 16.37 -9.98 0.73
C LEU A 86 16.45 -9.77 2.24
N LYS A 87 17.53 -10.23 2.88
CA LYS A 87 17.77 -10.01 4.31
C LYS A 87 17.95 -8.52 4.64
N ALA A 88 18.66 -7.78 3.79
CA ALA A 88 18.80 -6.33 3.96
C ALA A 88 17.45 -5.60 3.84
N LEU A 89 16.61 -5.94 2.86
CA LEU A 89 15.26 -5.38 2.70
C LEU A 89 14.36 -5.67 3.90
N GLN A 90 14.46 -6.88 4.48
CA GLN A 90 13.75 -7.25 5.70
C GLN A 90 14.24 -6.48 6.93
N GLN A 91 15.56 -6.35 7.09
CA GLN A 91 16.16 -5.59 8.20
C GLN A 91 15.82 -4.11 8.15
N LEU A 92 15.68 -3.54 6.96
CA LEU A 92 15.22 -2.17 6.75
C LEU A 92 13.70 -2.01 6.90
N GLY A 93 12.97 -3.11 7.15
CA GLY A 93 11.52 -3.11 7.29
C GLY A 93 10.77 -2.77 6.00
N MET A 94 11.40 -2.91 4.83
CA MET A 94 10.82 -2.57 3.53
C MET A 94 10.00 -3.72 2.91
N VAL A 95 10.20 -4.95 3.41
CA VAL A 95 9.49 -6.14 2.93
C VAL A 95 8.77 -6.81 4.09
N VAL A 96 7.57 -7.32 3.82
CA VAL A 96 6.77 -8.07 4.78
C VAL A 96 6.21 -9.33 4.14
N SER A 97 6.12 -10.41 4.91
CA SER A 97 5.43 -11.63 4.46
C SER A 97 3.92 -11.45 4.56
N ARG A 98 3.18 -12.05 3.63
CA ARG A 98 1.71 -12.12 3.66
C ARG A 98 1.18 -12.87 4.88
N ASP A 99 1.99 -13.77 5.44
CA ASP A 99 1.62 -14.62 6.59
C ASP A 99 1.73 -13.88 7.94
N VAL A 100 2.36 -12.70 7.95
CA VAL A 100 2.49 -11.92 9.18
C VAL A 100 1.16 -11.24 9.49
N PRO A 101 0.58 -11.43 10.68
CA PRO A 101 -0.62 -10.72 11.08
C PRO A 101 -0.39 -9.22 10.99
N VAL A 102 -1.23 -8.50 10.25
CA VAL A 102 -1.05 -7.04 10.10
C VAL A 102 -1.16 -6.31 11.44
N ALA A 103 -1.92 -6.88 12.38
CA ALA A 103 -1.99 -6.40 13.76
C ALA A 103 -0.63 -6.42 14.50
N SER A 104 0.33 -7.28 14.11
CA SER A 104 1.68 -7.27 14.68
C SER A 104 2.64 -6.29 13.98
N LEU A 105 2.20 -5.65 12.89
CA LEU A 105 3.00 -4.70 12.12
C LEU A 105 2.80 -3.25 12.54
N SER A 106 1.78 -2.98 13.37
CA SER A 106 1.49 -1.65 13.87
C SER A 106 1.30 -1.68 15.38
N PHE A 107 1.67 -0.61 16.08
CA PHE A 107 1.34 -0.40 17.48
C PHE A 107 -0.16 -0.13 17.72
N THR A 108 -0.98 -0.24 16.68
CA THR A 108 -2.36 0.24 16.60
C THR A 108 -3.32 -0.93 16.41
N GLY A 109 -4.52 -0.84 16.98
CA GLY A 109 -5.58 -1.81 16.75
C GLY A 109 -6.36 -1.61 15.44
N ARG A 110 -6.08 -0.57 14.65
CA ARG A 110 -6.88 -0.21 13.46
C ARG A 110 -6.19 -0.65 12.17
N VAL A 111 -6.72 -1.71 11.58
CA VAL A 111 -6.29 -2.25 10.28
C VAL A 111 -7.39 -2.02 9.25
N LEU A 112 -7.02 -1.45 8.10
CA LEU A 112 -7.91 -1.19 6.97
C LEU A 112 -7.40 -1.99 5.77
N ILE A 113 -8.26 -2.73 5.08
CA ILE A 113 -7.86 -3.60 3.95
C ILE A 113 -8.44 -3.06 2.65
N PHE A 114 -7.61 -3.04 1.61
CA PHE A 114 -7.91 -2.53 0.28
C PHE A 114 -7.35 -3.44 -0.82
N PRO A 115 -8.08 -3.65 -1.95
CA PRO A 115 -9.51 -3.39 -2.13
C PRO A 115 -10.34 -4.45 -1.37
N LYS A 116 -11.66 -4.23 -1.31
CA LYS A 116 -12.65 -5.21 -0.81
C LYS A 116 -12.39 -6.58 -1.42
#